data_AF-A0A7S2B6Z6-F1
#
_entry.id   AF-A0A7S2B6Z6-F1
#
_cell.length_a   1.000
_cell.length_b   1.000
_cell.length_c   1.000
_cell.angle_alpha   90.00
_cell.angle_beta   90.00
_cell.angle_gamma   90.00
#
_symmetry.space_group_name_H-M   'P 1'
#
loop_
_entity.id
_entity.type
_entity.pdbx_description
1 polymer ?
#
loop_
_entity_poly.entity_id
_entity_poly.type
_entity_poly.pdbx_seq_one_letter_code
_entity_poly.pdbx_strand_id
1 'polypeptide(L)'
;EFPGTVARPVGSFKSAGEFYYQTLRNNVDMLKLIQLGLTFSDENGNLPSLGTDEYFVWQFNFREFRVDEDMFAQESIELLKQSGIDFDVMATRGIDLAHFGELLISSGIVLDPDRTWLTFHSGYDFGYLLKALICQPLPQTEYEFFELLRLYFPVFYDMKYLMKYCDLHGGLSRVAEVLDVERIGPQHQAGSDSLLTTMTFVKMKNEYFLDFVEDAQDETTMVETHTQHANVLFGLGSDGGAEWANGTMAPASALANESQYFPPRF
;
A
#
# COMPACT_ATOMS: atom_id res chain seq x y z
N GLU A 1 -0.71 8.49 -1.53
CA GLU A 1 -1.21 9.58 -0.66
C GLU A 1 -2.70 9.82 -0.77
N PHE A 2 -3.37 9.99 0.37
CA PHE A 2 -4.80 10.28 0.51
C PHE A 2 -5.06 11.07 1.80
N PRO A 3 -6.24 11.69 2.00
CA PRO A 3 -6.49 12.66 3.08
C PRO A 3 -6.77 12.02 4.46
N GLY A 4 -6.14 10.89 4.77
CA GLY A 4 -6.26 10.19 6.05
C GLY A 4 -7.58 9.44 6.22
N THR A 5 -8.06 9.37 7.47
CA THR A 5 -9.34 8.73 7.84
C THR A 5 -10.18 9.69 8.66
N VAL A 6 -11.48 9.76 8.37
CA VAL A 6 -12.42 10.71 8.97
C VAL A 6 -13.62 10.04 9.63
N ALA A 7 -13.87 8.76 9.33
CA ALA A 7 -15.00 8.03 9.89
C ALA A 7 -14.59 6.68 10.46
N ARG A 8 -15.37 6.21 11.43
CA ARG A 8 -15.35 4.84 11.93
C ARG A 8 -16.76 4.26 11.83
N PRO A 9 -16.92 3.03 11.33
CA PRO A 9 -18.23 2.41 11.25
C PRO A 9 -18.76 2.14 12.65
N VAL A 10 -20.04 2.42 12.88
CA VAL A 10 -20.74 2.15 14.15
C VAL A 10 -21.62 0.92 13.94
N GLY A 11 -21.46 -0.10 14.77
CA GLY A 11 -22.25 -1.32 14.69
C GLY A 11 -21.57 -2.52 15.35
N SER A 12 -22.19 -3.68 15.17
CA SER A 12 -21.62 -4.97 15.58
C SER A 12 -20.93 -5.62 14.39
N PHE A 13 -19.71 -6.12 14.59
CA PHE A 13 -18.89 -6.80 13.59
C PHE A 13 -18.60 -8.22 14.05
N LYS A 14 -18.55 -9.16 13.11
CA LYS A 14 -18.29 -10.59 13.33
C LYS A 14 -16.82 -10.87 13.66
N SER A 15 -15.91 -10.01 13.22
CA SER A 15 -14.47 -10.12 13.45
C SER A 15 -13.77 -8.77 13.42
N ALA A 16 -12.52 -8.74 13.90
CA ALA A 16 -11.64 -7.57 13.76
C ALA A 16 -11.37 -7.25 12.28
N GLY A 17 -11.09 -8.26 11.45
CA GLY A 17 -10.95 -8.11 10.00
C GLY A 17 -12.17 -7.44 9.35
N GLU A 18 -13.40 -7.84 9.71
CA GLU A 18 -14.61 -7.18 9.20
C GLU A 18 -14.68 -5.72 9.64
N PHE A 19 -14.35 -5.42 10.91
CA PHE A 19 -14.30 -4.03 11.38
C PHE A 19 -13.27 -3.18 10.61
N TYR A 20 -12.07 -3.71 10.39
CA TYR A 20 -11.01 -3.01 9.65
C TYR A 20 -11.40 -2.80 8.19
N TYR A 21 -11.93 -3.84 7.53
CA TYR A 21 -12.41 -3.72 6.16
C TYR A 21 -13.53 -2.67 6.04
N GLN A 22 -14.52 -2.68 6.94
CA GLN A 22 -15.60 -1.69 6.91
C GLN A 22 -15.09 -0.27 7.19
N THR A 23 -14.04 -0.12 8.01
CA THR A 23 -13.38 1.17 8.25
C THR A 23 -12.67 1.66 6.99
N LEU A 24 -11.88 0.79 6.35
CA LEU A 24 -11.21 1.08 5.08
C LEU A 24 -12.23 1.48 4.02
N ARG A 25 -13.22 0.62 3.78
CA ARG A 25 -14.25 0.80 2.74
C ARG A 25 -14.94 2.15 2.86
N ASN A 26 -15.44 2.47 4.07
CA ASN A 26 -16.15 3.73 4.30
C ASN A 26 -15.27 4.94 4.03
N ASN A 27 -14.02 4.94 4.49
CA ASN A 27 -13.11 6.06 4.26
C ASN A 27 -12.70 6.18 2.79
N VAL A 28 -12.34 5.06 2.14
CA VAL A 28 -11.98 5.05 0.71
C VAL A 28 -13.14 5.51 -0.17
N ASP A 29 -14.38 5.11 0.13
CA ASP A 29 -15.55 5.52 -0.65
C ASP A 29 -15.84 7.02 -0.52
N MET A 30 -15.69 7.58 0.70
CA MET A 30 -15.96 9.00 0.99
C MET A 30 -14.85 9.95 0.55
N LEU A 31 -13.59 9.50 0.60
CA LEU A 31 -12.42 10.33 0.39
C LEU A 31 -11.86 10.16 -1.02
N LYS A 32 -10.99 11.08 -1.42
CA LYS A 32 -10.41 11.14 -2.76
C LYS A 32 -8.91 10.89 -2.72
N LEU A 33 -8.42 10.11 -3.68
CA LEU A 33 -7.00 9.84 -3.85
C LEU A 33 -6.27 11.13 -4.25
N ILE A 34 -5.08 11.38 -3.69
CA ILE A 34 -4.29 12.60 -3.95
C ILE A 34 -3.10 12.30 -4.84
N GLN A 35 -2.32 11.26 -4.49
CA GLN A 35 -1.18 10.80 -5.30
C GLN A 35 -1.09 9.28 -5.34
N LEU A 36 -0.59 8.77 -6.46
CA LEU A 36 -0.15 7.38 -6.64
C LEU A 36 1.29 7.37 -7.13
N GLY A 37 2.12 6.52 -6.52
CA GLY A 37 3.50 6.27 -6.95
C GLY A 37 3.63 4.89 -7.54
N LEU A 38 4.23 4.79 -8.71
CA LEU A 38 4.57 3.51 -9.34
C LEU A 38 6.07 3.50 -9.64
N THR A 39 6.74 2.53 -9.03
CA THR A 39 8.14 2.19 -9.31
C THR A 39 8.14 0.84 -10.01
N PHE A 40 8.76 0.78 -11.19
CA PHE A 40 8.96 -0.46 -11.92
C PHE A 40 10.39 -0.93 -11.72
N SER A 41 10.59 -2.24 -11.56
CA SER A 41 11.90 -2.86 -11.53
C SER A 41 11.84 -4.24 -12.16
N ASP A 42 13.01 -4.78 -12.52
CA ASP A 42 13.15 -6.22 -12.76
C ASP A 42 13.18 -7.02 -11.45
N GLU A 43 13.35 -8.34 -11.55
CA GLU A 43 13.43 -9.29 -10.43
C GLU A 43 14.60 -9.03 -9.46
N ASN A 44 15.62 -8.32 -9.93
CA ASN A 44 16.84 -7.97 -9.18
C ASN A 44 16.75 -6.57 -8.57
N GLY A 45 15.67 -5.83 -8.82
CA GLY A 45 15.48 -4.46 -8.34
C GLY A 45 16.10 -3.39 -9.24
N ASN A 46 16.52 -3.72 -10.47
CA ASN A 46 17.05 -2.73 -11.40
C ASN A 46 15.91 -1.87 -11.95
N LEU A 47 16.05 -0.55 -11.87
CA LEU A 47 15.08 0.41 -12.37
C LEU A 47 15.20 0.58 -13.90
N PRO A 48 14.10 0.91 -14.61
CA PRO A 48 14.15 1.15 -16.04
C PRO A 48 14.94 2.42 -16.34
N SER A 49 15.84 2.34 -17.32
CA SER A 49 16.59 3.49 -17.82
C SER A 49 15.99 4.12 -19.08
N LEU A 50 15.01 3.45 -19.70
CA LEU A 50 14.35 3.87 -20.95
C LEU A 50 15.33 4.26 -22.08
N GLY A 51 16.52 3.66 -22.09
CA GLY A 51 17.58 3.97 -23.07
C GLY A 51 18.38 5.25 -22.77
N THR A 52 18.32 5.75 -21.53
CA THR A 52 19.04 6.93 -21.03
C THR A 52 20.01 6.55 -19.90
N ASP A 53 20.76 7.53 -19.40
CA ASP A 53 21.62 7.40 -18.21
C ASP A 53 20.88 7.69 -16.88
N GLU A 54 19.56 7.92 -16.94
CA GLU A 54 18.70 8.22 -15.80
C GLU A 54 17.74 7.06 -15.50
N TYR A 55 17.26 6.97 -14.26
CA TYR A 55 16.24 6.01 -13.83
C TYR A 55 14.89 6.68 -13.64
N PHE A 56 13.80 5.95 -13.92
CA PHE A 56 12.46 6.51 -13.92
C PHE A 56 11.57 5.92 -12.82
N VAL A 57 10.88 6.82 -12.13
CA VAL A 57 9.81 6.54 -11.17
C VAL A 57 8.65 7.47 -11.48
N TRP A 58 7.42 6.97 -11.41
CA TRP A 58 6.23 7.74 -11.76
C TRP A 58 5.46 8.16 -10.53
N GLN A 59 5.17 9.47 -10.43
CA GLN A 59 4.25 10.03 -9.45
C GLN A 59 3.07 10.67 -10.17
N PHE A 60 1.91 10.08 -10.02
CA PHE A 60 0.64 10.57 -10.52
C PHE A 60 0.00 11.47 -9.47
N ASN A 61 -0.39 12.68 -9.86
CA ASN A 61 -1.03 13.67 -8.99
C ASN A 61 -2.45 13.90 -9.51
N PHE A 62 -3.46 13.69 -8.68
CA PHE A 62 -4.86 13.69 -9.09
C PHE A 62 -5.55 15.02 -8.78
N ARG A 63 -6.47 15.45 -9.65
CA ARG A 63 -7.12 16.78 -9.54
C ARG A 63 -8.40 16.78 -8.71
N GLU A 64 -8.93 15.62 -8.37
CA GLU A 64 -10.27 15.48 -7.80
C GLU A 64 -10.37 16.04 -6.40
N PHE A 65 -9.29 15.98 -5.60
CA PHE A 65 -9.28 16.44 -4.22
C PHE A 65 -9.11 17.95 -4.12
N ARG A 66 -10.01 18.59 -3.37
CA ARG A 66 -10.08 20.03 -3.14
C ARG A 66 -10.21 20.34 -1.66
N VAL A 67 -9.22 21.05 -1.12
CA VAL A 67 -9.14 21.39 0.33
C VAL A 67 -10.33 22.24 0.79
N ASP A 68 -10.95 23.01 -0.10
CA ASP A 68 -12.08 23.89 0.20
C ASP A 68 -13.45 23.20 0.10
N GLU A 69 -13.52 22.00 -0.49
CA GLU A 69 -14.79 21.32 -0.78
C GLU A 69 -14.88 19.92 -0.13
N ASP A 70 -13.77 19.19 -0.05
CA ASP A 70 -13.76 17.78 0.31
C ASP A 70 -13.52 17.52 1.81
N MET A 71 -13.94 16.34 2.26
CA MET A 71 -13.62 15.86 3.60
C MET A 71 -12.15 15.41 3.68
N PHE A 72 -11.51 15.66 4.82
CA PHE A 72 -10.15 15.22 5.10
C PHE A 72 -9.85 15.22 6.60
N ALA A 73 -8.81 14.49 7.00
CA ALA A 73 -8.19 14.63 8.31
C ALA A 73 -7.19 15.81 8.27
N GLN A 74 -7.37 16.79 9.18
CA GLN A 74 -6.57 18.02 9.21
C GLN A 74 -5.06 17.72 9.29
N GLU A 75 -4.65 16.83 10.19
CA GLU A 75 -3.26 16.44 10.38
C GLU A 75 -2.63 15.85 9.10
N SER A 76 -3.40 15.06 8.34
CA SER A 76 -2.94 14.48 7.08
C SER A 76 -2.70 15.55 6.02
N ILE A 77 -3.58 16.53 5.87
CA ILE A 77 -3.39 17.62 4.90
C ILE A 77 -2.24 18.53 5.30
N GLU A 78 -2.08 18.83 6.59
CA GLU A 78 -0.95 19.62 7.08
C GLU A 78 0.39 18.94 6.83
N LEU A 79 0.46 17.63 7.08
CA LEU A 79 1.64 16.83 6.75
C LEU A 79 1.93 16.86 5.25
N LEU A 80 0.93 16.58 4.40
CA LEU A 80 1.12 16.55 2.95
C LEU A 80 1.59 17.91 2.40
N LYS A 81 1.08 19.01 2.92
CA LYS A 81 1.58 20.37 2.61
C LYS A 81 3.04 20.54 3.03
N GLN A 82 3.41 20.10 4.23
CA GLN A 82 4.80 20.14 4.72
C GLN A 82 5.73 19.27 3.87
N SER A 83 5.23 18.18 3.32
CA SER A 83 5.94 17.29 2.40
C SER A 83 6.04 17.82 0.96
N GLY A 84 5.48 19.01 0.68
CA GLY A 84 5.62 19.69 -0.60
C GLY A 84 4.50 19.43 -1.60
N ILE A 85 3.35 18.90 -1.16
CA ILE A 85 2.16 18.81 -2.01
C ILE A 85 1.52 20.20 -2.17
N ASP A 86 1.47 20.64 -3.42
CA ASP A 86 0.77 21.85 -3.85
C ASP A 86 -0.62 21.49 -4.39
N PHE A 87 -1.64 21.66 -3.55
CA PHE A 87 -3.03 21.33 -3.88
C PHE A 87 -3.62 22.26 -4.95
N ASP A 88 -3.16 23.50 -5.07
CA ASP A 88 -3.66 24.44 -6.07
C ASP A 88 -3.14 24.05 -7.47
N VAL A 89 -1.89 23.61 -7.55
CA VAL A 89 -1.31 23.03 -8.78
C VAL A 89 -2.01 21.72 -9.14
N MET A 90 -2.31 20.85 -8.18
CA MET A 90 -3.06 19.61 -8.46
C MET A 90 -4.47 19.90 -8.97
N ALA A 91 -5.20 20.85 -8.38
CA ALA A 91 -6.55 21.20 -8.82
C ALA A 91 -6.57 21.72 -10.28
N THR A 92 -5.50 22.40 -10.71
CA THR A 92 -5.42 23.03 -12.05
C THR A 92 -4.76 22.14 -13.11
N ARG A 93 -3.80 21.30 -12.73
CA ARG A 93 -2.96 20.53 -13.65
C ARG A 93 -2.94 19.02 -13.37
N GLY A 94 -3.64 18.58 -12.33
CA GLY A 94 -3.71 17.18 -11.94
C GLY A 94 -4.43 16.31 -12.98
N ILE A 95 -4.17 15.02 -12.87
CA ILE A 95 -4.68 13.98 -13.74
C ILE A 95 -6.13 13.69 -13.35
N ASP A 96 -6.98 13.47 -14.35
CA ASP A 96 -8.32 12.92 -14.14
C ASP A 96 -8.24 11.45 -13.74
N LEU A 97 -8.73 11.11 -12.55
CA LEU A 97 -8.61 9.76 -11.99
C LEU A 97 -9.36 8.71 -12.82
N ALA A 98 -10.50 9.06 -13.41
CA ALA A 98 -11.26 8.13 -14.25
C ALA A 98 -10.52 7.83 -15.56
N HIS A 99 -9.96 8.85 -16.20
CA HIS A 99 -9.13 8.66 -17.39
C HIS A 99 -7.83 7.91 -17.07
N PHE A 100 -7.21 8.16 -15.91
CA PHE A 100 -6.08 7.35 -15.45
C PHE A 100 -6.46 5.87 -15.32
N GLY A 101 -7.61 5.57 -14.70
CA GLY A 101 -8.13 4.20 -14.56
C GLY A 101 -8.33 3.50 -15.91
N GLU A 102 -8.92 4.20 -16.89
CA GLU A 102 -9.08 3.71 -18.27
C GLU A 102 -7.73 3.30 -18.89
N LEU A 103 -6.73 4.17 -18.80
CA LEU A 103 -5.39 3.89 -19.33
C LEU A 103 -4.71 2.75 -18.58
N LEU A 104 -4.83 2.71 -17.25
CA LEU A 104 -4.22 1.66 -16.42
C LEU A 104 -4.77 0.27 -16.77
N ILE A 105 -6.09 0.14 -16.99
CA ILE A 105 -6.71 -1.14 -17.40
C ILE A 105 -6.09 -1.70 -18.67
N SER A 106 -5.80 -0.85 -19.66
CA SER A 106 -5.26 -1.26 -20.97
C SER A 106 -3.73 -1.33 -21.04
N SER A 107 -3.03 -1.04 -19.93
CA SER A 107 -1.57 -0.89 -19.90
C SER A 107 -0.78 -2.20 -19.78
N GLY A 108 -1.41 -3.28 -19.32
CA GLY A 108 -0.73 -4.53 -18.94
C GLY A 108 -0.03 -4.48 -17.56
N ILE A 109 -0.31 -3.45 -16.75
CA ILE A 109 0.18 -3.33 -15.36
C ILE A 109 -0.75 -4.04 -14.36
N VAL A 110 -2.04 -4.11 -14.68
CA VAL A 110 -3.08 -4.84 -13.93
C VAL A 110 -3.63 -5.98 -14.78
N LEU A 111 -4.36 -6.91 -14.16
CA LEU A 111 -4.98 -8.08 -14.81
C LEU A 111 -3.98 -9.04 -15.47
N ASP A 112 -2.70 -8.97 -15.09
CA ASP A 112 -1.61 -9.76 -15.66
C ASP A 112 -0.90 -10.56 -14.55
N PRO A 113 -0.95 -11.91 -14.57
CA PRO A 113 -0.28 -12.74 -13.56
C PRO A 113 1.25 -12.73 -13.66
N ASP A 114 1.82 -12.23 -14.76
CA ASP A 114 3.27 -12.07 -14.92
C ASP A 114 3.77 -10.76 -14.27
N ARG A 115 2.91 -10.03 -13.55
CA ARG A 115 3.24 -8.82 -12.81
C ARG A 115 3.09 -9.05 -11.31
N THR A 116 4.13 -8.68 -10.57
CA THR A 116 4.16 -8.73 -9.11
C THR A 116 4.05 -7.32 -8.53
N TRP A 117 3.06 -7.10 -7.69
CA TRP A 117 2.89 -5.84 -6.97
C TRP A 117 3.60 -5.90 -5.61
N LEU A 118 4.46 -4.92 -5.34
CA LEU A 118 5.16 -4.76 -4.07
C LEU A 118 4.56 -3.58 -3.32
N THR A 119 4.17 -3.79 -2.08
CA THR A 119 3.48 -2.77 -1.30
C THR A 119 3.91 -2.79 0.16
N PHE A 120 3.49 -1.79 0.94
CA PHE A 120 3.75 -1.71 2.38
C PHE A 120 2.51 -1.22 3.12
N HIS A 121 1.91 -2.07 3.96
CA HIS A 121 0.72 -1.76 4.75
C HIS A 121 -0.44 -1.23 3.90
N SER A 122 -0.81 -2.02 2.90
CA SER A 122 -1.36 -1.53 1.64
C SER A 122 -2.86 -1.66 1.46
N GLY A 123 -3.60 -1.95 2.55
CA GLY A 123 -5.05 -2.08 2.48
C GLY A 123 -5.72 -0.86 1.84
N TYR A 124 -5.41 0.34 2.32
CA TYR A 124 -5.96 1.57 1.74
C TYR A 124 -5.46 1.83 0.31
N ASP A 125 -4.19 1.55 0.01
CA ASP A 125 -3.61 1.75 -1.31
C ASP A 125 -4.35 0.93 -2.38
N PHE A 126 -4.52 -0.36 -2.11
CA PHE A 126 -5.30 -1.24 -2.97
C PHE A 126 -6.79 -0.87 -2.97
N GLY A 127 -7.34 -0.41 -1.85
CA GLY A 127 -8.69 0.12 -1.79
C GLY A 127 -8.92 1.25 -2.78
N TYR A 128 -8.07 2.28 -2.78
CA TYR A 128 -8.18 3.41 -3.71
C TYR A 128 -7.94 2.97 -5.15
N LEU A 129 -6.94 2.13 -5.41
CA LEU A 129 -6.61 1.71 -6.76
C LEU A 129 -7.73 0.82 -7.34
N LEU A 130 -8.28 -0.10 -6.55
CA LEU A 130 -9.41 -0.92 -6.96
C LEU A 130 -10.65 -0.05 -7.21
N LYS A 131 -10.98 0.91 -6.33
CA LYS A 131 -12.08 1.87 -6.54
C LYS A 131 -11.93 2.62 -7.86
N ALA A 132 -10.72 3.08 -8.18
CA ALA A 132 -10.42 3.77 -9.43
C ALA A 132 -10.63 2.87 -10.65
N LEU A 133 -10.23 1.59 -10.56
CA LEU A 133 -10.37 0.62 -11.65
C LEU A 133 -11.82 0.18 -11.89
N ILE A 134 -12.58 -0.08 -10.82
CA ILE A 134 -13.97 -0.56 -10.93
C ILE A 134 -14.98 0.57 -11.18
N CYS A 135 -14.58 1.82 -10.98
CA CYS A 135 -15.44 3.01 -11.11
C CYS A 135 -16.74 2.93 -10.28
N GLN A 136 -16.68 2.23 -9.13
CA GLN A 136 -17.79 1.97 -8.23
C GLN A 136 -17.30 2.04 -6.77
N PRO A 137 -18.22 2.23 -5.81
CA PRO A 137 -17.90 2.02 -4.40
C PRO A 137 -17.31 0.63 -4.17
N LEU A 138 -16.44 0.50 -3.17
CA LEU A 138 -15.83 -0.78 -2.83
C LEU A 138 -16.88 -1.82 -2.40
N PRO A 139 -16.62 -3.13 -2.59
CA PRO A 139 -17.58 -4.18 -2.28
C PRO A 139 -18.11 -4.15 -0.85
N GLN A 140 -19.33 -4.66 -0.64
CA GLN A 140 -19.93 -4.59 0.68
C GLN A 140 -19.22 -5.49 1.70
N THR A 141 -18.70 -6.63 1.23
CA THR A 141 -18.02 -7.62 2.06
C THR A 141 -16.52 -7.67 1.76
N GLU A 142 -15.72 -8.03 2.76
CA GLU A 142 -14.28 -8.24 2.61
C GLU A 142 -13.97 -9.36 1.62
N TYR A 143 -14.81 -10.40 1.59
CA TYR A 143 -14.68 -11.51 0.66
C TYR A 143 -14.74 -11.06 -0.80
N GLU A 144 -15.80 -10.33 -1.17
CA GLU A 144 -15.97 -9.80 -2.54
C GLU A 144 -14.85 -8.81 -2.91
N PHE A 145 -14.34 -8.05 -1.93
CA PHE A 145 -13.17 -7.19 -2.12
C PHE A 145 -11.94 -8.00 -2.52
N PHE A 146 -11.62 -9.08 -1.81
CA PHE A 146 -10.47 -9.92 -2.15
C PHE A 146 -10.66 -10.69 -3.47
N GLU A 147 -11.90 -11.06 -3.84
CA GLU A 147 -12.18 -11.66 -5.16
C GLU A 147 -11.80 -10.70 -6.29
N LEU A 148 -12.25 -9.44 -6.21
CA LEU A 148 -11.89 -8.43 -7.20
C LEU A 148 -10.41 -8.07 -7.12
N LEU A 149 -9.85 -7.95 -5.91
CA LEU A 149 -8.45 -7.61 -5.72
C LEU A 149 -7.54 -8.62 -6.43
N ARG A 150 -7.78 -9.92 -6.27
CA ARG A 150 -7.01 -10.99 -6.92
C ARG A 150 -7.23 -11.06 -8.43
N LEU A 151 -8.36 -10.56 -8.94
CA LEU A 151 -8.57 -10.43 -10.36
C LEU A 151 -7.67 -9.33 -10.96
N TYR A 152 -7.70 -8.13 -10.38
CA TYR A 152 -6.95 -6.98 -10.88
C TYR A 152 -5.45 -7.04 -10.55
N PHE A 153 -5.08 -7.67 -9.43
CA PHE A 153 -3.72 -7.81 -8.92
C PHE A 153 -3.47 -9.28 -8.57
N PRO A 154 -3.15 -10.14 -9.56
CA PRO A 154 -3.09 -11.57 -9.33
C PRO A 154 -1.96 -12.01 -8.39
N VAL A 155 -0.87 -11.23 -8.33
CA VAL A 155 0.28 -11.48 -7.46
C VAL A 155 0.69 -10.18 -6.78
N PHE A 156 0.61 -10.14 -5.45
CA PHE A 156 1.14 -9.06 -4.64
C PHE A 156 1.77 -9.52 -3.33
N TYR A 157 2.72 -8.74 -2.82
CA TYR A 157 3.36 -8.95 -1.52
C TYR A 157 3.29 -7.67 -0.68
N ASP A 158 2.66 -7.77 0.48
CA ASP A 158 2.66 -6.69 1.47
C ASP A 158 3.86 -6.85 2.40
N MET A 159 4.85 -5.96 2.28
CA MET A 159 6.06 -5.99 3.08
C MET A 159 5.77 -5.87 4.58
N LYS A 160 4.71 -5.16 4.98
CA LYS A 160 4.33 -5.05 6.40
C LYS A 160 3.87 -6.38 6.98
N TYR A 161 3.22 -7.22 6.16
CA TYR A 161 2.88 -8.59 6.53
C TYR A 161 4.12 -9.48 6.58
N LEU A 162 5.01 -9.38 5.56
CA LEU A 162 6.25 -10.16 5.52
C LEU A 162 7.16 -9.90 6.72
N MET A 163 7.17 -8.67 7.24
CA MET A 163 7.91 -8.33 8.45
C MET A 163 7.50 -9.13 9.69
N LYS A 164 6.35 -9.82 9.73
CA LYS A 164 6.01 -10.75 10.83
C LYS A 164 6.97 -11.94 10.90
N TYR A 165 7.67 -12.22 9.81
CA TYR A 165 8.63 -13.32 9.65
C TYR A 165 10.09 -12.81 9.65
N CYS A 166 10.28 -11.50 9.82
CA CYS A 166 11.58 -10.86 9.95
C CYS A 166 11.67 -10.21 11.34
N ASP A 167 12.88 -10.02 11.87
CA ASP A 167 13.08 -9.20 13.08
C ASP A 167 13.05 -7.69 12.73
N LEU A 168 11.98 -7.26 12.05
CA LEU A 168 11.80 -5.91 11.52
C LEU A 168 10.50 -5.30 12.05
N HIS A 169 10.60 -4.06 12.53
CA HIS A 169 9.48 -3.35 13.16
C HIS A 169 9.42 -1.87 12.75
N GLY A 170 8.23 -1.27 12.88
CA GLY A 170 8.00 0.15 12.59
C GLY A 170 7.42 0.43 11.20
N GLY A 171 7.47 1.70 10.79
CA GLY A 171 7.02 2.17 9.47
C GLY A 171 8.10 2.06 8.40
N LEU A 172 7.72 2.29 7.13
CA LEU A 172 8.60 2.11 5.96
C LEU A 172 9.98 2.77 6.11
N SER A 173 10.02 4.02 6.60
CA SER A 173 11.29 4.76 6.74
C SER A 173 12.21 4.14 7.80
N ARG A 174 11.65 3.57 8.87
CA ARG A 174 12.44 2.88 9.89
C ARG A 174 13.00 1.56 9.38
N VAL A 175 12.19 0.81 8.62
CA VAL A 175 12.62 -0.46 8.02
C VAL A 175 13.72 -0.20 6.99
N ALA A 176 13.56 0.83 6.16
CA ALA A 176 14.60 1.26 5.21
C ALA A 176 15.91 1.62 5.92
N GLU A 177 15.84 2.37 7.03
CA GLU A 177 17.02 2.72 7.84
C GLU A 177 17.73 1.47 8.40
N VAL A 178 16.97 0.51 8.94
CA VAL A 178 17.54 -0.75 9.47
C VAL A 178 18.22 -1.58 8.39
N LEU A 179 17.67 -1.58 7.17
CA LEU A 179 18.21 -2.31 6.01
C LEU A 179 19.22 -1.50 5.18
N ASP A 180 19.69 -0.37 5.69
CA ASP A 180 20.65 0.52 5.04
C ASP A 180 20.23 0.94 3.61
N VAL A 181 18.95 1.30 3.47
CA VAL A 181 18.36 1.80 2.22
C VAL A 181 18.14 3.30 2.31
N GLU A 182 18.86 4.05 1.48
CA GLU A 182 18.72 5.49 1.38
C GLU A 182 17.44 5.88 0.62
N ARG A 183 16.72 6.89 1.14
CA ARG A 183 15.57 7.47 0.45
C ARG A 183 16.03 8.47 -0.61
N ILE A 184 15.47 8.33 -1.81
CA ILE A 184 15.60 9.30 -2.90
C ILE A 184 14.26 10.00 -3.13
N GLY A 185 14.25 11.32 -2.98
CA GLY A 185 13.06 12.15 -3.14
C GLY A 185 12.36 12.51 -1.81
N PRO A 186 11.29 13.30 -1.87
CA PRO A 186 10.62 13.84 -0.68
C PRO A 186 9.90 12.74 0.12
N GLN A 187 9.96 12.78 1.44
CA GLN A 187 9.22 11.84 2.30
C GLN A 187 7.71 12.18 2.32
N HIS A 188 6.85 11.16 2.36
CA HIS A 188 5.39 11.30 2.28
C HIS A 188 4.92 11.90 0.95
N GLN A 189 5.57 11.46 -0.14
CA GLN A 189 5.06 11.61 -1.49
C GLN A 189 5.15 10.27 -2.20
N ALA A 190 4.08 9.93 -2.91
CA ALA A 190 3.85 8.56 -3.32
C ALA A 190 4.97 7.98 -4.20
N GLY A 191 5.62 8.78 -5.06
CA GLY A 191 6.71 8.28 -5.91
C GLY A 191 7.99 7.94 -5.14
N SER A 192 8.39 8.80 -4.19
CA SER A 192 9.54 8.52 -3.30
C SER A 192 9.26 7.34 -2.38
N ASP A 193 8.03 7.24 -1.86
CA ASP A 193 7.62 6.11 -1.02
C ASP A 193 7.49 4.80 -1.81
N SER A 194 7.04 4.82 -3.07
CA SER A 194 7.02 3.62 -3.92
C SER A 194 8.44 3.15 -4.24
N LEU A 195 9.37 4.07 -4.52
CA LEU A 195 10.77 3.73 -4.74
C LEU A 195 11.40 3.13 -3.47
N LEU A 196 11.18 3.75 -2.32
CA LEU A 196 11.69 3.23 -1.05
C LEU A 196 11.11 1.85 -0.76
N THR A 197 9.81 1.65 -1.00
CA THR A 197 9.15 0.34 -0.87
C THR A 197 9.85 -0.72 -1.72
N THR A 198 10.08 -0.46 -3.01
CA THR A 198 10.74 -1.41 -3.92
C THR A 198 12.16 -1.74 -3.44
N MET A 199 12.98 -0.73 -3.14
CA MET A 199 14.38 -0.95 -2.77
C MET A 199 14.52 -1.66 -1.42
N THR A 200 13.68 -1.29 -0.44
CA THR A 200 13.62 -1.94 0.87
C THR A 200 13.12 -3.38 0.76
N PHE A 201 12.13 -3.66 -0.09
CA PHE A 201 11.67 -5.02 -0.33
C PHE A 201 12.80 -5.90 -0.90
N VAL A 202 13.55 -5.40 -1.90
CA VAL A 202 14.67 -6.16 -2.51
C VAL A 202 15.73 -6.50 -1.46
N LYS A 203 16.09 -5.55 -0.59
CA LYS A 203 17.01 -5.80 0.53
C LYS A 203 16.46 -6.82 1.53
N MET A 204 15.22 -6.64 1.97
CA MET A 204 14.55 -7.55 2.90
C MET A 204 14.47 -8.97 2.34
N LYS A 205 14.08 -9.11 1.06
CA LYS A 205 14.05 -10.40 0.34
C LYS A 205 15.43 -11.07 0.40
N ASN A 206 16.49 -10.31 0.11
CA ASN A 206 17.84 -10.84 0.04
C ASN A 206 18.40 -11.26 1.40
N GLU A 207 18.05 -10.57 2.48
CA GLU A 207 18.58 -10.85 3.83
C GLU A 207 17.79 -11.90 4.60
N TYR A 208 16.46 -12.01 4.39
CA TYR A 208 15.60 -12.85 5.22
C TYR A 208 14.95 -14.01 4.47
N PHE A 209 14.89 -13.97 3.13
CA PHE A 209 14.11 -14.90 2.34
C PHE A 209 14.90 -15.66 1.26
N LEU A 210 16.15 -15.28 0.96
CA LEU A 210 17.00 -16.04 0.03
C LEU A 210 17.57 -17.32 0.64
N ASP A 211 17.82 -17.34 1.96
CA ASP A 211 18.37 -18.54 2.64
C ASP A 211 17.38 -19.73 2.67
N PHE A 212 16.08 -19.50 2.40
CA PHE A 212 15.09 -20.58 2.23
C PHE A 212 15.26 -21.37 0.93
N VAL A 213 16.06 -20.87 -0.01
CA VAL A 213 16.29 -21.48 -1.33
C VAL A 213 17.45 -22.48 -1.26
N GLU A 214 18.47 -22.30 -0.41
CA GLU A 214 19.59 -23.25 -0.35
C GLU A 214 19.22 -24.59 0.32
N ASP A 215 18.18 -24.61 1.17
CA ASP A 215 17.71 -25.82 1.87
C ASP A 215 16.58 -26.57 1.12
N ALA A 216 16.03 -26.00 0.05
CA ALA A 216 14.98 -26.63 -0.75
C ALA A 216 15.60 -27.67 -1.71
N GLN A 217 15.36 -28.95 -1.43
CA GLN A 217 15.95 -30.06 -2.20
C GLN A 217 15.34 -30.26 -3.60
N ASP A 218 14.23 -29.58 -3.93
CA ASP A 218 13.63 -29.60 -5.28
C ASP A 218 12.92 -28.29 -5.67
N GLU A 219 12.66 -28.12 -6.97
CA GLU A 219 11.97 -26.96 -7.57
C GLU A 219 10.53 -26.77 -7.06
N THR A 220 9.85 -27.83 -6.62
CA THR A 220 8.46 -27.77 -6.14
C THR A 220 8.40 -27.08 -4.78
N THR A 221 9.34 -27.41 -3.91
CA THR A 221 9.46 -26.86 -2.54
C THR A 221 9.84 -25.37 -2.57
N MET A 222 10.62 -24.94 -3.58
CA MET A 222 10.97 -23.53 -3.81
C MET A 222 9.78 -22.66 -4.26
N VAL A 223 8.91 -23.19 -5.11
CA VAL A 223 7.71 -22.47 -5.57
C VAL A 223 6.69 -22.33 -4.43
N GLU A 224 6.57 -23.34 -3.57
CA GLU A 224 5.68 -23.29 -2.40
C GLU A 224 6.11 -22.24 -1.36
N THR A 225 7.40 -22.08 -1.08
CA THR A 225 7.90 -21.07 -0.12
C THR A 225 7.77 -19.63 -0.61
N HIS A 226 7.95 -19.37 -1.92
CA HIS A 226 7.76 -18.03 -2.48
C HIS A 226 6.28 -17.62 -2.60
N THR A 227 5.38 -18.58 -2.82
CA THR A 227 3.95 -18.28 -3.04
C THR A 227 3.13 -18.24 -1.76
N GLN A 228 3.62 -18.80 -0.64
CA GLN A 228 2.85 -18.86 0.62
C GLN A 228 2.40 -17.50 1.17
N HIS A 229 3.17 -16.44 0.88
CA HIS A 229 2.89 -15.09 1.36
C HIS A 229 2.27 -14.18 0.29
N ALA A 230 2.06 -14.69 -0.91
CA ALA A 230 1.43 -13.93 -1.98
C ALA A 230 -0.04 -13.66 -1.63
N ASN A 231 -0.53 -12.50 -2.05
CA ASN A 231 -1.93 -12.11 -1.97
C ASN A 231 -2.51 -11.98 -0.55
N VAL A 232 -1.63 -11.70 0.44
CA VAL A 232 -2.00 -11.42 1.83
C VAL A 232 -1.74 -9.95 2.15
N LEU A 233 -2.76 -9.26 2.67
CA LEU A 233 -2.66 -7.88 3.14
C LEU A 233 -2.53 -7.86 4.66
N PHE A 234 -1.66 -6.99 5.18
CA PHE A 234 -1.53 -6.81 6.62
C PHE A 234 -2.85 -6.32 7.23
N GLY A 235 -3.33 -7.02 8.27
CA GLY A 235 -4.53 -6.66 9.04
C GLY A 235 -5.88 -6.97 8.36
N LEU A 236 -5.89 -7.58 7.17
CA LEU A 236 -7.10 -7.91 6.41
C LEU A 236 -7.10 -9.38 5.94
N GLY A 237 -8.28 -9.87 5.57
CA GLY A 237 -8.46 -11.20 5.00
C GLY A 237 -7.93 -12.31 5.91
N SER A 238 -7.04 -13.15 5.39
CA SER A 238 -6.43 -14.24 6.13
C SER A 238 -5.55 -13.79 7.30
N ASP A 239 -4.97 -12.58 7.25
CA ASP A 239 -4.16 -12.03 8.35
C ASP A 239 -5.02 -11.40 9.45
N GLY A 240 -6.11 -10.73 9.09
CA GLY A 240 -6.99 -10.00 10.01
C GLY A 240 -7.75 -10.89 11.02
N GLY A 241 -7.77 -12.20 10.83
CA GLY A 241 -8.36 -13.17 11.77
C GLY A 241 -7.39 -13.71 12.83
N ALA A 242 -6.08 -13.63 12.60
CA ALA A 242 -5.08 -14.34 13.39
C ALA A 242 -4.82 -13.69 14.78
N GLU A 243 -4.87 -12.37 14.87
CA GLU A 243 -4.60 -11.64 16.13
C GLU A 243 -5.72 -11.80 17.17
N TRP A 244 -6.95 -12.09 16.73
CA TRP A 244 -8.09 -12.36 17.62
C TRP A 244 -7.97 -13.69 18.38
N ALA A 245 -7.34 -14.71 17.80
CA ALA A 245 -7.19 -16.02 18.44
C ALA A 245 -6.26 -15.99 19.66
N ASN A 246 -5.34 -15.02 19.72
CA ASN A 246 -4.31 -14.92 20.76
C ASN A 246 -4.64 -13.93 21.89
N GLY A 247 -5.87 -13.42 21.98
CA GLY A 247 -6.38 -12.70 23.16
C GLY A 247 -5.61 -11.43 23.57
N THR A 248 -4.75 -10.90 22.71
CA THR A 248 -3.90 -9.75 22.99
C THR A 248 -4.40 -8.54 22.21
N MET A 249 -5.53 -7.98 22.64
CA MET A 249 -5.85 -6.60 22.28
C MET A 249 -5.97 -5.75 23.54
N ALA A 250 -5.12 -4.71 23.60
CA ALA A 250 -5.41 -3.50 24.33
C ALA A 250 -6.73 -2.89 23.79
N PRO A 251 -7.51 -2.17 24.63
CA PRO A 251 -8.84 -1.67 24.26
C PRO A 251 -8.79 -0.86 22.95
N ALA A 252 -9.92 -0.77 22.23
CA ALA A 252 -10.06 -0.08 20.94
C ALA A 252 -9.60 1.40 20.93
N SER A 253 -9.34 1.99 22.10
CA SER A 253 -8.67 3.29 22.26
C SER A 253 -7.15 3.25 22.00
N ALA A 254 -6.48 2.11 22.12
CA ALA A 254 -5.05 1.93 21.90
C ALA A 254 -4.68 1.84 20.40
N LEU A 255 -5.54 1.22 19.58
CA LEU A 255 -5.35 1.17 18.12
C LEU A 255 -5.63 2.49 17.41
N ALA A 256 -6.30 3.45 18.09
CA ALA A 256 -6.42 4.81 17.58
C ALA A 256 -5.07 5.54 17.52
N ASN A 257 -4.05 5.03 18.23
CA ASN A 257 -2.71 5.59 18.24
C ASN A 257 -1.73 4.84 17.32
N GLU A 258 -2.10 3.73 16.67
CA GLU A 258 -1.18 3.05 15.74
C GLU A 258 -1.17 3.69 14.35
N SER A 259 -2.22 4.44 13.99
CA SER A 259 -2.17 5.46 12.94
C SER A 259 -1.41 6.73 13.35
N GLN A 260 -0.88 6.81 14.58
CA GLN A 260 -0.07 7.91 15.11
C GLN A 260 1.42 7.57 15.29
N TYR A 261 1.97 6.55 14.62
CA TYR A 261 3.44 6.45 14.45
C TYR A 261 3.94 7.45 13.39
N PHE A 262 3.57 8.72 13.54
CA PHE A 262 4.46 9.82 13.21
C PHE A 262 5.43 9.97 14.39
N PRO A 263 6.74 10.06 14.16
CA PRO A 263 7.68 10.22 15.26
C PRO A 263 7.28 11.48 16.07
N PRO A 264 7.29 11.43 17.41
CA PRO A 264 7.32 12.67 18.19
C PRO A 264 8.56 13.45 17.76
N ARG A 265 8.36 14.69 17.33
CA ARG A 265 9.47 15.65 17.18
C ARG A 265 10.02 15.93 18.58
N PHE A 266 11.32 15.63 18.74
CA PHE A 266 12.20 15.79 19.92
C PHE A 266 12.05 14.78 21.05
#